data_AF-A0A2T2USX8-F1
#
_entry.id   AF-A0A2T2USX8-F1
#
_cell.length_a   1.000
_cell.length_b   1.000
_cell.length_c   1.000
_cell.angle_alpha   90.00
_cell.angle_beta   90.00
_cell.angle_gamma   90.00
#
_symmetry.space_group_name_H-M   'P 1'
#
loop_
_entity.id
_entity.type
_entity.pdbx_description
1 polymer ?
#
loop_
_entity_poly.entity_id
_entity_poly.type
_entity_poly.pdbx_seq_one_letter_code
_entity_poly.pdbx_strand_id
1 'polypeptide(L)'
;MSNIPIEFGTDGWRAVIADDYTFVNLERVAQATADWLHDDYGEAPSVVLGHDARFLGPQFARRAARVLADAGVEVTVADSMISTPAISWATQAADHDAGVVITASHNPPEYNGYKIKAHFGGPAPPDMIAEVEEAVPDGPRDASLPPFDDLALDGTIETDDVRTGYLDALRDALNVDTIQNSGLTVAHDAMYGVGQGLVQALLGDDQVVPVRHERNPSFHGVAPEPIADRLGELSDTVANSDCAAGLAHDGDGDRIGMVDENGDYVSSHRILALLVKYLYEERGLTGSIVKTFSTTHMLDKMGDRYGLDVETTPIGFKHIAPKMAEGSVLVGGEESGGIAAAGHIPERDGVYIGLLIVEMMVERGMLLSELVDELLEEFGPHHNYRDDIRIREDQKASVLDRLDDEGGLDQPTSGHVELCGQDLTPLDENERAEVRNRNVGFVFQTFRLLPTLTALENVMVPAELRGSADPRARAADLLDEVGLGDRLDHYPSQLSGGEQQRVAMARAFINRPRVLFADEPTGNLDAETAGRIEDLLFDLNETAGTTLVLVTHDEELAAQTERILRLRGGQIVGDERRAEEDAQAVV
;
A
#
# COMPACT_ATOMS: atom_id res chain seq x y z
N MET A 1 27.16 19.85 -19.62
CA MET A 1 25.97 19.36 -18.90
C MET A 1 26.38 18.00 -18.36
N SER A 2 26.19 17.74 -17.06
CA SER A 2 26.46 16.41 -16.51
C SER A 2 25.49 15.41 -17.16
N ASN A 3 25.98 14.27 -17.65
CA ASN A 3 25.12 13.13 -18.00
C ASN A 3 24.43 12.68 -16.73
N ILE A 4 23.20 13.15 -16.53
CA ILE A 4 22.34 12.65 -15.46
C ILE A 4 21.78 11.32 -15.96
N PRO A 5 21.99 10.21 -15.21
CA PRO A 5 21.35 8.93 -15.48
C PRO A 5 19.83 9.12 -15.48
N ILE A 6 19.15 8.52 -16.46
CA ILE A 6 17.69 8.48 -16.49
C ILE A 6 17.30 7.10 -15.99
N GLU A 7 16.56 7.07 -14.89
CA GLU A 7 16.09 5.83 -14.26
C GLU A 7 14.56 5.84 -14.28
N PHE A 8 13.97 4.82 -14.89
CA PHE A 8 12.54 4.59 -14.89
C PHE A 8 12.12 3.92 -13.57
N GLY A 9 11.13 4.52 -12.92
CA GLY A 9 10.52 3.94 -11.74
C GLY A 9 9.55 2.81 -12.09
N THR A 10 8.66 2.48 -11.14
CA THR A 10 7.63 1.45 -11.34
C THR A 10 6.59 1.80 -12.42
N ASP A 11 6.44 3.09 -12.75
CA ASP A 11 5.43 3.60 -13.67
C ASP A 11 5.92 4.90 -14.31
N GLY A 12 6.96 4.77 -15.14
CA GLY A 12 7.59 5.84 -15.90
C GLY A 12 8.81 6.50 -15.24
N TRP A 13 9.51 7.33 -16.00
CA TRP A 13 10.55 8.23 -15.51
C TRP A 13 9.91 9.47 -14.87
N ARG A 14 10.32 9.83 -13.65
CA ARG A 14 9.82 11.01 -12.94
C ARG A 14 11.00 11.83 -12.43
N ALA A 15 10.92 13.15 -12.59
CA ALA A 15 11.99 14.05 -12.17
C ALA A 15 11.46 15.45 -11.86
N VAL A 16 12.26 16.23 -11.14
CA VAL A 16 11.94 17.62 -10.80
C VAL A 16 12.14 18.50 -12.04
N ILE A 17 11.13 19.31 -12.37
CA ILE A 17 11.14 20.26 -13.48
C ILE A 17 12.32 21.22 -13.32
N ALA A 18 13.04 21.43 -14.43
CA ALA A 18 14.23 22.28 -14.54
C ALA A 18 15.50 21.80 -13.82
N ASP A 19 15.41 20.83 -12.92
CA ASP A 19 16.58 20.12 -12.38
C ASP A 19 16.95 18.98 -13.36
N ASP A 20 16.20 17.89 -13.31
CA ASP A 20 16.41 16.71 -14.14
C ASP A 20 15.35 16.55 -15.24
N TYR A 21 14.11 16.99 -14.99
CA TYR A 21 13.04 16.98 -16.00
C TYR A 21 13.14 18.24 -16.88
N THR A 22 14.06 18.16 -17.84
CA THR A 22 14.38 19.22 -18.80
C THR A 22 13.98 18.81 -20.22
N PHE A 23 13.84 19.77 -21.14
CA PHE A 23 13.61 19.44 -22.55
C PHE A 23 14.71 18.53 -23.13
N VAL A 24 15.96 18.72 -22.71
CA VAL A 24 17.09 17.91 -23.18
C VAL A 24 16.95 16.46 -22.74
N ASN A 25 16.63 16.22 -21.45
CA ASN A 25 16.45 14.86 -20.96
C ASN A 25 15.17 14.21 -21.51
N LEU A 26 14.10 14.98 -21.68
CA LEU A 26 12.90 14.50 -22.36
C LEU A 26 13.17 14.08 -23.81
N GLU A 27 13.99 14.84 -24.55
CA GLU A 27 14.39 14.46 -25.91
C GLU A 27 15.19 13.16 -25.93
N ARG A 28 16.07 12.93 -24.95
CA ARG A 28 16.82 11.67 -24.79
C ARG A 28 15.87 10.50 -24.56
N VAL A 29 14.90 10.65 -23.66
CA VAL A 29 13.89 9.62 -23.38
C VAL A 29 13.01 9.35 -24.60
N ALA A 30 12.47 10.39 -25.23
CA ALA A 30 11.63 10.22 -26.41
C ALA A 30 12.36 9.59 -27.60
N GLN A 31 13.68 9.85 -27.74
CA GLN A 31 14.49 9.17 -28.75
C GLN A 31 14.65 7.68 -28.44
N ALA A 32 14.96 7.33 -27.19
CA ALA A 32 15.06 5.93 -26.78
C ALA A 32 13.74 5.18 -26.96
N THR A 33 12.61 5.83 -26.67
CA THR A 33 11.28 5.27 -26.98
C THR A 33 11.09 5.04 -28.49
N ALA A 34 11.51 5.97 -29.35
CA ALA A 34 11.43 5.80 -30.80
C ALA A 34 12.29 4.62 -31.29
N ASP A 35 13.52 4.51 -30.77
CA ASP A 35 14.45 3.45 -31.13
C ASP A 35 13.89 2.07 -30.73
N TRP A 36 13.37 1.95 -29.50
CA TRP A 36 12.67 0.75 -29.04
C TRP A 36 11.45 0.40 -29.92
N LEU A 37 10.62 1.40 -30.27
CA LEU A 37 9.46 1.17 -31.13
C LEU A 37 9.86 0.63 -32.51
N HIS A 38 10.95 1.13 -33.08
CA HIS A 38 11.45 0.63 -34.35
C HIS A 38 11.97 -0.81 -34.27
N ASP A 39 12.67 -1.13 -33.18
CA ASP A 39 13.21 -2.47 -32.96
C ASP A 39 12.10 -3.52 -32.77
N ASP A 40 11.03 -3.18 -32.04
CA ASP A 40 9.96 -4.12 -31.70
C ASP A 40 8.80 -4.15 -32.72
N TYR A 41 8.43 -3.01 -33.30
CA TYR A 41 7.22 -2.85 -34.11
C TYR A 41 7.51 -2.49 -35.58
N GLY A 42 8.77 -2.23 -35.94
CA GLY A 42 9.26 -2.14 -37.32
C GLY A 42 9.43 -0.72 -37.86
N GLU A 43 9.33 -0.55 -39.18
CA GLU A 43 9.81 0.67 -39.86
C GLU A 43 8.90 1.90 -39.71
N ALA A 44 7.62 1.72 -39.35
CA ALA A 44 6.65 2.81 -39.19
C ALA A 44 5.72 2.54 -37.99
N PRO A 45 6.26 2.54 -36.76
CA PRO A 45 5.47 2.33 -35.55
C PRO A 45 4.64 3.59 -35.25
N SER A 46 3.62 3.43 -34.42
CA SER A 46 2.68 4.49 -34.09
C SER A 46 2.48 4.68 -32.58
N VAL A 47 2.26 5.92 -32.17
CA VAL A 47 2.05 6.30 -30.76
C VAL A 47 0.88 7.27 -30.60
N VAL A 48 0.09 7.08 -29.54
CA VAL A 48 -0.79 8.12 -29.00
C VAL A 48 -0.17 8.79 -27.78
N LEU A 49 -0.16 10.13 -27.75
CA LEU A 49 0.54 10.92 -26.75
C LEU A 49 -0.37 11.96 -26.09
N GLY A 50 -0.31 12.03 -24.76
CA GLY A 50 -1.08 12.97 -23.94
C GLY A 50 -0.27 13.65 -22.84
N HIS A 51 -0.91 14.58 -22.13
CA HIS A 51 -0.34 15.19 -20.93
C HIS A 51 -1.40 15.52 -19.88
N ASP A 52 -0.97 15.59 -18.62
CA ASP A 52 -1.81 16.03 -17.52
C ASP A 52 -1.87 17.56 -17.36
N ALA A 53 -2.46 18.04 -16.26
CA ALA A 53 -2.64 19.46 -15.99
C ALA A 53 -1.37 20.20 -15.49
N ARG A 54 -0.23 19.52 -15.36
CA ARG A 54 1.01 20.08 -14.78
C ARG A 54 1.60 21.22 -15.60
N PHE A 55 2.47 21.97 -14.93
CA PHE A 55 3.22 23.06 -15.54
C PHE A 55 4.00 22.57 -16.77
N LEU A 56 3.84 23.29 -17.89
CA LEU A 56 4.43 22.99 -19.20
C LEU A 56 4.01 21.66 -19.85
N GLY A 57 2.97 20.98 -19.36
CA GLY A 57 2.44 19.73 -19.96
C GLY A 57 2.32 19.77 -21.49
N PRO A 58 1.60 20.76 -22.09
CA PRO A 58 1.47 20.86 -23.54
C PRO A 58 2.81 21.03 -24.28
N GLN A 59 3.75 21.76 -23.71
CA GLN A 59 5.06 22.02 -24.31
C GLN A 59 5.95 20.79 -24.27
N PHE A 60 5.91 20.02 -23.17
CA PHE A 60 6.62 18.75 -23.07
C PHE A 60 6.02 17.70 -24.01
N ALA A 61 4.69 17.57 -24.06
CA ALA A 61 4.01 16.68 -24.99
C ALA A 61 4.38 16.97 -26.45
N ARG A 62 4.25 18.24 -26.88
CA ARG A 62 4.67 18.65 -28.24
C ARG A 62 6.15 18.44 -28.50
N ARG A 63 7.01 18.54 -27.48
CA ARG A 63 8.44 18.28 -27.65
C ARG A 63 8.70 16.79 -27.88
N ALA A 64 8.11 15.92 -27.06
CA ALA A 64 8.23 14.47 -27.21
C ALA A 64 7.66 14.01 -28.56
N ALA A 65 6.48 14.50 -28.96
CA ALA A 65 5.87 14.20 -30.25
C ALA A 65 6.78 14.55 -31.44
N ARG A 66 7.45 15.70 -31.40
CA ARG A 66 8.40 16.10 -32.46
C ARG A 66 9.63 15.20 -32.53
N VAL A 67 10.10 14.66 -31.40
CA VAL A 67 11.25 13.74 -31.38
C VAL A 67 10.85 12.39 -31.98
N LEU A 68 9.73 11.85 -31.54
CA LEU A 68 9.16 10.59 -32.06
C LEU A 68 8.91 10.70 -33.58
N ALA A 69 8.24 11.78 -34.02
CA ALA A 69 7.97 12.02 -35.43
C ALA A 69 9.23 12.22 -36.28
N ASP A 70 10.21 12.98 -35.80
CA ASP A 70 11.50 13.18 -36.50
C ASP A 70 12.35 11.89 -36.56
N ALA A 71 12.05 10.90 -35.70
CA ALA A 71 12.64 9.57 -35.75
C ALA A 71 11.91 8.60 -36.69
N GLY A 72 10.71 8.95 -37.20
CA GLY A 72 9.93 8.11 -38.11
C GLY A 72 8.72 7.41 -37.48
N VAL A 73 8.34 7.77 -36.26
CA VAL A 73 7.13 7.27 -35.58
C VAL A 73 5.92 8.10 -36.02
N GLU A 74 4.80 7.46 -36.35
CA GLU A 74 3.52 8.14 -36.57
C GLU A 74 2.93 8.57 -35.20
N VAL A 75 2.61 9.85 -35.02
CA VAL A 75 2.22 10.35 -33.68
C VAL A 75 0.83 10.98 -33.69
N THR A 76 -0.09 10.42 -32.91
CA THR A 76 -1.36 11.04 -32.55
C THR A 76 -1.20 11.81 -31.24
N VAL A 77 -1.46 13.12 -31.22
CA VAL A 77 -1.42 13.93 -29.99
C VAL A 77 -2.85 14.26 -29.55
N ALA A 78 -3.18 14.00 -28.29
CA ALA A 78 -4.47 14.44 -27.73
C ALA A 78 -4.61 15.97 -27.81
N ASP A 79 -5.79 16.45 -28.22
CA ASP A 79 -6.06 17.87 -28.45
C ASP A 79 -6.15 18.74 -27.16
N SER A 80 -6.21 18.07 -26.02
CA SER A 80 -6.45 18.64 -24.70
C SER A 80 -5.67 17.88 -23.61
N MET A 81 -5.68 18.41 -22.38
CA MET A 81 -5.19 17.63 -21.24
C MET A 81 -6.04 16.36 -21.09
N ILE A 82 -5.39 15.24 -20.82
CA ILE A 82 -6.01 13.92 -20.98
C ILE A 82 -5.52 12.97 -19.90
N SER A 83 -6.41 12.07 -19.47
CA SER A 83 -6.10 11.11 -18.41
C SER A 83 -5.22 9.97 -18.91
N THR A 84 -4.45 9.39 -17.98
CA THR A 84 -3.70 8.16 -18.23
C THR A 84 -4.61 7.02 -18.74
N PRO A 85 -5.80 6.78 -18.14
CA PRO A 85 -6.79 5.84 -18.67
C PRO A 85 -7.22 6.13 -20.12
N ALA A 86 -7.42 7.39 -20.48
CA ALA A 86 -7.86 7.74 -21.83
C ALA A 86 -6.77 7.50 -22.89
N ILE A 87 -5.50 7.73 -22.57
CA ILE A 87 -4.38 7.35 -23.45
C ILE A 87 -4.26 5.83 -23.56
N SER A 88 -4.44 5.13 -22.45
CA SER A 88 -4.42 3.67 -22.38
C SER A 88 -5.53 3.05 -23.25
N TRP A 89 -6.74 3.61 -23.16
CA TRP A 89 -7.87 3.27 -24.02
C TRP A 89 -7.56 3.57 -25.49
N ALA A 90 -7.07 4.78 -25.81
CA ALA A 90 -6.79 5.17 -27.19
C ALA A 90 -5.70 4.31 -27.83
N THR A 91 -4.71 3.89 -27.03
CA THR A 91 -3.65 2.99 -27.49
C THR A 91 -4.25 1.71 -28.04
N GLN A 92 -5.16 1.09 -27.29
CA GLN A 92 -5.83 -0.14 -27.68
C GLN A 92 -6.91 0.09 -28.77
N ALA A 93 -7.69 1.16 -28.67
CA ALA A 93 -8.82 1.42 -29.55
C ALA A 93 -8.41 1.76 -31.00
N ALA A 94 -7.27 2.44 -31.15
CA ALA A 94 -6.71 2.81 -32.44
C ALA A 94 -5.58 1.87 -32.91
N ASP A 95 -5.31 0.77 -32.18
CA ASP A 95 -4.26 -0.21 -32.48
C ASP A 95 -2.86 0.43 -32.60
N HIS A 96 -2.58 1.39 -31.71
CA HIS A 96 -1.25 2.00 -31.61
C HIS A 96 -0.26 1.05 -30.94
N ASP A 97 1.00 1.09 -31.37
CA ASP A 97 2.06 0.24 -30.85
C ASP A 97 2.45 0.61 -29.41
N ALA A 98 2.29 1.88 -29.04
CA ALA A 98 2.43 2.34 -27.66
C ALA A 98 1.62 3.61 -27.35
N GLY A 99 1.44 3.87 -26.06
CA GLY A 99 0.94 5.13 -25.53
C GLY A 99 2.01 5.87 -24.74
N VAL A 100 2.00 7.21 -24.78
CA VAL A 100 2.89 8.05 -23.97
C VAL A 100 2.08 9.06 -23.17
N VAL A 101 2.32 9.13 -21.86
CA VAL A 101 1.66 10.13 -20.99
C VAL A 101 2.72 10.99 -20.31
N ILE A 102 2.64 12.30 -20.56
CA ILE A 102 3.44 13.30 -19.84
C ILE A 102 2.74 13.63 -18.53
N THR A 103 3.18 12.99 -17.45
CA THR A 103 2.61 13.15 -16.12
C THR A 103 3.53 12.62 -15.02
N ALA A 104 3.43 13.18 -13.83
CA ALA A 104 3.94 12.58 -12.60
C ALA A 104 2.83 12.13 -11.63
N SER A 105 1.61 11.88 -12.12
CA SER A 105 0.47 11.33 -11.37
C SER A 105 0.20 12.11 -10.08
N HIS A 106 0.41 11.51 -8.92
CA HIS A 106 0.20 12.06 -7.59
C HIS A 106 1.41 12.80 -7.02
N ASN A 107 2.57 12.86 -7.70
CA ASN A 107 3.76 13.54 -7.17
C ASN A 107 3.51 15.05 -6.96
N PRO A 108 4.28 15.73 -6.10
CA PRO A 108 4.23 17.19 -5.96
C PRO A 108 4.33 17.95 -7.30
N PRO A 109 3.77 19.17 -7.40
CA PRO A 109 3.68 19.96 -8.64
C PRO A 109 5.03 20.26 -9.33
N GLU A 110 6.12 20.27 -8.57
CA GLU A 110 7.47 20.46 -9.10
C GLU A 110 7.99 19.26 -9.89
N TYR A 111 7.35 18.09 -9.78
CA TYR A 111 7.68 16.91 -10.58
C TYR A 111 6.87 16.88 -11.87
N ASN A 112 7.49 16.31 -12.90
CA ASN A 112 6.81 15.82 -14.10
C ASN A 112 7.42 14.46 -14.49
N GLY A 113 6.84 13.80 -15.48
CA GLY A 113 7.25 12.45 -15.83
C GLY A 113 6.82 12.03 -17.22
N TYR A 114 7.36 10.89 -17.64
CA TYR A 114 7.16 10.25 -18.92
C TYR A 114 6.77 8.79 -18.68
N LYS A 115 5.51 8.45 -18.90
CA LYS A 115 4.98 7.08 -18.79
C LYS A 115 4.85 6.47 -20.18
N ILE A 116 5.17 5.18 -20.30
CA ILE A 116 4.98 4.38 -21.52
C ILE A 116 3.89 3.35 -21.25
N LYS A 117 2.95 3.24 -22.19
CA LYS A 117 1.91 2.22 -22.24
C LYS A 117 2.23 1.26 -23.37
N ALA A 118 2.13 -0.04 -23.11
CA ALA A 118 2.31 -1.06 -24.15
C ALA A 118 1.08 -1.10 -25.08
N HIS A 119 1.22 -1.75 -26.24
CA HIS A 119 0.15 -1.91 -27.25
C HIS A 119 -1.19 -2.40 -26.69
N PHE A 120 -1.19 -3.20 -25.61
CA PHE A 120 -2.41 -3.69 -24.97
C PHE A 120 -3.10 -2.66 -24.06
N GLY A 121 -2.56 -1.44 -23.95
CA GLY A 121 -3.13 -0.33 -23.19
C GLY A 121 -2.70 -0.26 -21.72
N GLY A 122 -2.04 -1.26 -21.14
CA GLY A 122 -1.52 -1.18 -19.78
C GLY A 122 -0.13 -0.52 -19.69
N PRO A 123 0.41 -0.29 -18.47
CA PRO A 123 1.80 0.13 -18.28
C PRO A 123 2.77 -0.83 -18.99
N ALA A 124 3.81 -0.28 -19.61
CA ALA A 124 4.85 -1.10 -20.23
C ALA A 124 5.50 -2.02 -19.17
N PRO A 125 5.62 -3.33 -19.46
CA PRO A 125 6.30 -4.31 -18.61
C PRO A 125 7.76 -3.93 -18.28
N PRO A 126 8.33 -4.44 -17.16
CA PRO A 126 9.69 -4.10 -16.73
C PRO A 126 10.80 -4.36 -17.75
N ASP A 127 10.68 -5.41 -18.55
CA ASP A 127 11.60 -5.77 -19.63
C ASP A 127 11.59 -4.72 -20.75
N MET A 128 10.42 -4.30 -21.23
CA MET A 128 10.31 -3.23 -22.22
C MET A 128 10.88 -1.90 -21.68
N ILE A 129 10.60 -1.57 -20.41
CA ILE A 129 11.15 -0.36 -19.78
C ILE A 129 12.67 -0.42 -19.67
N ALA A 130 13.24 -1.59 -19.36
CA ALA A 130 14.69 -1.75 -19.27
C ALA A 130 15.37 -1.54 -20.64
N GLU A 131 14.75 -1.98 -21.73
CA GLU A 131 15.25 -1.74 -23.09
C GLU A 131 15.26 -0.25 -23.44
N VAL A 132 14.18 0.48 -23.13
CA VAL A 132 14.13 1.94 -23.31
C VAL A 132 15.17 2.63 -22.44
N GLU A 133 15.33 2.23 -21.17
CA GLU A 133 16.31 2.80 -20.25
C GLU A 133 17.76 2.59 -20.73
N GLU A 134 18.09 1.38 -21.21
CA GLU A 134 19.42 1.07 -21.76
C GLU A 134 19.70 1.83 -23.06
N ALA A 135 18.67 2.11 -23.86
CA ALA A 135 18.78 2.85 -25.10
C ALA A 135 18.89 4.38 -24.93
N VAL A 136 18.72 4.92 -23.71
CA VAL A 136 18.80 6.36 -23.46
C VAL A 136 20.16 6.93 -23.89
N PRO A 137 20.21 7.84 -24.88
CA PRO A 137 21.47 8.42 -25.32
C PRO A 137 22.19 9.15 -24.19
N ASP A 138 23.51 9.08 -24.14
CA ASP A 138 24.32 9.75 -23.12
C ASP A 138 24.20 11.28 -23.14
N GLY A 139 24.04 11.86 -24.33
CA GLY A 139 24.09 13.30 -24.57
C GLY A 139 22.82 13.90 -25.16
N PRO A 140 22.76 15.23 -25.31
CA PRO A 140 21.67 15.90 -26.04
C PRO A 140 21.64 15.45 -27.51
N ARG A 141 20.46 15.56 -28.14
CA ARG A 141 20.31 15.38 -29.58
C ARG A 141 21.14 16.43 -30.35
N ASP A 142 21.85 15.99 -31.38
CA ASP A 142 22.70 16.87 -32.20
C ASP A 142 21.90 17.69 -33.24
N ALA A 143 20.77 17.15 -33.70
CA ALA A 143 19.93 17.74 -34.75
C ALA A 143 18.82 18.63 -34.18
N SER A 144 18.52 19.73 -34.86
CA SER A 144 17.36 20.57 -34.55
C SER A 144 16.07 19.87 -34.98
N LEU A 145 15.06 19.86 -34.11
CA LEU A 145 13.75 19.30 -34.43
C LEU A 145 12.99 20.14 -35.47
N PRO A 146 12.32 19.51 -36.46
CA PRO A 146 11.37 20.19 -37.34
C PRO A 146 10.24 20.85 -36.53
N PRO A 147 9.70 22.01 -36.93
CA PRO A 147 8.55 22.63 -36.27
C PRO A 147 7.35 21.68 -36.18
N PHE A 148 6.57 21.77 -35.09
CA PHE A 148 5.37 20.95 -34.91
C PHE A 148 4.39 21.11 -36.07
N ASP A 149 4.14 22.35 -36.49
CA ASP A 149 3.19 22.66 -37.56
C ASP A 149 3.62 22.07 -38.92
N ASP A 150 4.93 21.93 -39.17
CA ASP A 150 5.44 21.33 -40.41
C ASP A 150 5.16 19.81 -40.42
N LEU A 151 5.43 19.14 -39.30
CA LEU A 151 5.13 17.71 -39.10
C LEU A 151 3.62 17.41 -39.05
N ALA A 152 2.81 18.39 -38.65
CA ALA A 152 1.36 18.27 -38.71
C ALA A 152 0.82 18.44 -40.15
N LEU A 153 1.47 19.30 -40.95
CA LEU A 153 1.09 19.53 -42.34
C LEU A 153 1.44 18.36 -43.26
N ASP A 154 2.50 17.62 -42.97
CA ASP A 154 2.89 16.43 -43.74
C ASP A 154 2.22 15.13 -43.26
N GLY A 155 1.48 15.18 -42.16
CA GLY A 155 0.71 14.06 -41.61
C GLY A 155 1.49 13.14 -40.67
N THR A 156 2.75 13.45 -40.36
CA THR A 156 3.54 12.65 -39.39
C THR A 156 3.04 12.83 -37.96
N ILE A 157 2.49 14.02 -37.64
CA ILE A 157 1.78 14.28 -36.39
C ILE A 157 0.32 14.60 -36.67
N GLU A 158 -0.59 13.85 -36.08
CA GLU A 158 -2.01 14.13 -36.06
C GLU A 158 -2.47 14.62 -34.68
N THR A 159 -3.63 15.27 -34.64
CA THR A 159 -4.26 15.69 -33.38
C THR A 159 -5.67 15.12 -33.32
N ASP A 160 -6.03 14.50 -32.21
CA ASP A 160 -7.29 13.79 -32.06
C ASP A 160 -8.04 14.13 -30.75
N ASP A 161 -9.36 14.04 -30.79
CA ASP A 161 -10.25 14.19 -29.63
C ASP A 161 -10.37 12.87 -28.87
N VAL A 162 -9.27 12.50 -28.23
CA VAL A 162 -9.17 11.29 -27.39
C VAL A 162 -10.17 11.35 -26.22
N ARG A 163 -10.49 12.55 -25.73
CA ARG A 163 -11.38 12.74 -24.60
C ARG A 163 -12.79 12.25 -24.92
N THR A 164 -13.34 12.63 -26.08
CA THR A 164 -14.70 12.20 -26.46
C THR A 164 -14.77 10.69 -26.64
N GLY A 165 -13.79 10.09 -27.32
CA GLY A 165 -13.73 8.64 -27.50
C GLY A 165 -13.67 7.86 -26.18
N TYR A 166 -12.86 8.32 -25.22
CA TYR A 166 -12.80 7.73 -23.88
C TYR A 166 -14.14 7.88 -23.12
N LEU A 167 -14.79 9.05 -23.19
CA LEU A 167 -16.10 9.25 -22.56
C LEU A 167 -17.17 8.31 -23.16
N ASP A 168 -17.13 8.06 -24.46
CA ASP A 168 -18.03 7.11 -25.12
C ASP A 168 -17.74 5.68 -24.66
N ALA A 169 -16.47 5.29 -24.53
CA ALA A 169 -16.10 3.98 -23.96
C ALA A 169 -16.59 3.79 -22.52
N LEU A 170 -16.55 4.85 -21.69
CA LEU A 170 -17.12 4.82 -20.34
C LEU A 170 -18.64 4.69 -20.36
N ARG A 171 -19.34 5.38 -21.28
CA ARG A 171 -20.80 5.22 -21.45
C ARG A 171 -21.19 3.82 -21.88
N ASP A 172 -20.36 3.13 -22.66
CA ASP A 172 -20.59 1.75 -23.07
C ASP A 172 -20.34 0.75 -21.93
N ALA A 173 -19.37 1.02 -21.05
CA ALA A 173 -18.99 0.13 -19.95
C ALA A 173 -19.86 0.29 -18.68
N LEU A 174 -20.42 1.48 -18.46
CA LEU A 174 -21.21 1.86 -17.27
C LEU A 174 -22.69 2.03 -17.61
N ASN A 175 -23.56 1.77 -16.65
CA ASN A 175 -24.99 2.08 -16.78
C ASN A 175 -25.25 3.57 -16.48
N VAL A 176 -24.63 4.47 -17.25
CA VAL A 176 -24.70 5.93 -17.04
C VAL A 176 -26.15 6.42 -17.01
N ASP A 177 -27.01 5.92 -17.91
CA ASP A 177 -28.44 6.26 -17.94
C ASP A 177 -29.13 5.91 -16.61
N THR A 178 -28.79 4.79 -15.98
CA THR A 178 -29.34 4.38 -14.68
C THR A 178 -28.93 5.35 -13.59
N ILE A 179 -27.64 5.76 -13.57
CA ILE A 179 -27.13 6.75 -12.63
C ILE A 179 -27.84 8.10 -12.83
N GLN A 180 -27.97 8.57 -14.08
CA GLN A 180 -28.65 9.83 -14.38
C GLN A 180 -30.12 9.80 -13.96
N ASN A 181 -30.84 8.73 -14.29
CA ASN A 181 -32.26 8.57 -13.96
C ASN A 181 -32.53 8.45 -12.45
N SER A 182 -31.52 8.08 -11.64
CA SER A 182 -31.64 8.06 -10.18
C SER A 182 -31.81 9.45 -9.57
N GLY A 183 -31.30 10.49 -10.25
CA GLY A 183 -31.24 11.86 -9.73
C GLY A 183 -30.26 12.05 -8.57
N LEU A 184 -29.40 11.08 -8.26
CA LEU A 184 -28.34 11.25 -7.27
C LEU A 184 -27.35 12.32 -7.74
N THR A 185 -26.92 13.13 -6.78
CA THR A 185 -25.87 14.13 -6.97
C THR A 185 -24.58 13.62 -6.33
N VAL A 186 -23.44 13.81 -7.00
CA VAL A 186 -22.12 13.48 -6.45
C VAL A 186 -21.24 14.73 -6.40
N ALA A 187 -20.40 14.83 -5.38
CA ALA A 187 -19.30 15.80 -5.41
C ALA A 187 -18.13 15.19 -6.19
N HIS A 188 -17.56 15.93 -7.13
CA HIS A 188 -16.40 15.46 -7.88
C HIS A 188 -15.21 16.39 -7.71
N ASP A 189 -14.17 15.87 -7.09
CA ASP A 189 -12.92 16.54 -6.86
C ASP A 189 -11.87 16.17 -7.90
N ALA A 190 -11.54 17.12 -8.77
CA ALA A 190 -10.53 16.90 -9.78
C ALA A 190 -9.10 17.09 -9.28
N MET A 191 -8.90 17.57 -8.04
CA MET A 191 -7.60 17.94 -7.47
C MET A 191 -6.76 18.84 -8.39
N TYR A 192 -7.41 19.70 -9.20
CA TYR A 192 -6.84 20.47 -10.31
C TYR A 192 -6.16 19.65 -11.43
N GLY A 193 -6.30 18.32 -11.41
CA GLY A 193 -5.81 17.37 -12.40
C GLY A 193 -6.73 17.23 -13.61
N VAL A 194 -6.52 16.17 -14.40
CA VAL A 194 -7.23 15.92 -15.66
C VAL A 194 -8.70 15.53 -15.50
N GLY A 195 -9.12 15.18 -14.28
CA GLY A 195 -10.50 14.81 -13.96
C GLY A 195 -11.53 15.90 -14.26
N GLN A 196 -11.09 17.15 -14.43
CA GLN A 196 -11.92 18.33 -14.71
C GLN A 196 -12.95 18.07 -15.81
N GLY A 197 -14.24 18.19 -15.47
CA GLY A 197 -15.33 18.02 -16.42
C GLY A 197 -15.61 16.58 -16.88
N LEU A 198 -14.87 15.56 -16.44
CA LEU A 198 -15.08 14.19 -16.93
C LEU A 198 -16.37 13.59 -16.36
N VAL A 199 -16.54 13.65 -15.05
CA VAL A 199 -17.76 13.14 -14.39
C VAL A 199 -18.99 13.96 -14.80
N GLN A 200 -18.85 15.29 -14.96
CA GLN A 200 -19.92 16.17 -15.47
C GLN A 200 -20.32 15.81 -16.91
N ALA A 201 -19.37 15.47 -17.77
CA ALA A 201 -19.69 15.07 -19.14
C ALA A 201 -20.45 13.74 -19.23
N LEU A 202 -20.35 12.89 -18.19
CA LEU A 202 -21.07 11.63 -18.09
C LEU A 202 -22.44 11.81 -17.43
N LEU A 203 -22.50 12.46 -16.27
CA LEU A 203 -23.72 12.55 -15.45
C LEU A 203 -24.56 13.81 -15.73
N GLY A 204 -23.94 14.90 -16.19
CA GLY A 204 -24.58 16.19 -16.41
C GLY A 204 -24.30 17.21 -15.31
N ASP A 205 -24.37 18.50 -15.67
CA ASP A 205 -23.98 19.62 -14.78
C ASP A 205 -24.81 19.71 -13.50
N ASP A 206 -26.09 19.31 -13.55
CA ASP A 206 -27.00 19.38 -12.40
C ASP A 206 -26.78 18.24 -11.37
N GLN A 207 -26.05 17.19 -11.74
CA GLN A 207 -25.79 16.01 -10.89
C GLN A 207 -24.36 15.94 -10.34
N VAL A 208 -23.52 16.93 -10.64
CA VAL A 208 -22.15 16.96 -10.17
C VAL A 208 -21.83 18.30 -9.52
N VAL A 209 -21.40 18.26 -8.26
CA VAL A 209 -20.85 19.42 -7.57
C VAL A 209 -19.33 19.44 -7.79
N PRO A 210 -18.79 20.36 -8.62
CA PRO A 210 -17.37 20.39 -8.91
C PRO A 210 -16.55 20.96 -7.74
N VAL A 211 -15.49 20.25 -7.35
CA VAL A 211 -14.50 20.67 -6.35
C VAL A 211 -13.12 20.72 -7.01
N ARG A 212 -12.47 21.89 -6.98
CA ARG A 212 -11.13 22.11 -7.59
C ARG A 212 -11.06 21.81 -9.10
N HIS A 213 -12.07 22.27 -9.85
CA HIS A 213 -12.17 22.08 -11.31
C HIS A 213 -11.47 23.15 -12.16
N GLU A 214 -10.82 24.12 -11.53
CA GLU A 214 -10.10 25.17 -12.24
C GLU A 214 -8.69 24.75 -12.65
N ARG A 215 -8.19 25.36 -13.72
CA ARG A 215 -6.82 25.14 -14.18
C ARG A 215 -5.81 25.71 -13.19
N ASN A 216 -5.17 24.84 -12.42
CA ASN A 216 -4.10 25.20 -11.50
C ASN A 216 -2.91 24.21 -11.60
N PRO A 217 -1.92 24.47 -12.48
CA PRO A 217 -0.79 23.57 -12.68
C PRO A 217 0.17 23.48 -11.46
N SER A 218 -0.06 24.28 -10.43
CA SER A 218 0.74 24.26 -9.20
C SER A 218 0.14 23.38 -8.12
N PHE A 219 -1.11 22.89 -8.26
CA PHE A 219 -1.84 22.15 -7.22
C PHE A 219 -1.76 22.82 -5.81
N HIS A 220 -1.59 24.15 -5.77
CA HIS A 220 -1.29 24.92 -4.55
C HIS A 220 -0.08 24.42 -3.72
N GLY A 221 0.91 23.79 -4.36
CA GLY A 221 2.08 23.23 -3.68
C GLY A 221 1.80 21.89 -3.01
N VAL A 222 0.62 21.31 -3.19
CA VAL A 222 0.21 20.04 -2.59
C VAL A 222 0.18 18.97 -3.67
N ALA A 223 0.67 17.78 -3.34
CA ALA A 223 0.60 16.64 -4.23
C ALA A 223 -0.87 16.20 -4.46
N PRO A 224 -1.34 16.01 -5.70
CA PRO A 224 -2.73 15.65 -5.99
C PRO A 224 -2.92 14.14 -5.79
N GLU A 225 -3.06 13.69 -4.54
CA GLU A 225 -3.28 12.27 -4.20
C GLU A 225 -4.59 12.13 -3.41
N PRO A 226 -5.51 11.24 -3.83
CA PRO A 226 -6.84 11.15 -3.23
C PRO A 226 -6.86 10.29 -1.95
N ILE A 227 -6.09 10.74 -0.95
CA ILE A 227 -6.01 10.13 0.38
C ILE A 227 -6.75 10.99 1.42
N ALA A 228 -7.19 10.37 2.52
CA ALA A 228 -7.98 11.01 3.58
C ALA A 228 -7.49 12.43 3.95
N ASP A 229 -6.18 12.58 4.21
CA ASP A 229 -5.57 13.85 4.64
C ASP A 229 -5.68 14.99 3.60
N ARG A 230 -5.97 14.68 2.33
CA ARG A 230 -6.03 15.65 1.21
C ARG A 230 -7.44 15.89 0.69
N LEU A 231 -8.43 15.20 1.26
CA LEU A 231 -9.83 15.25 0.84
C LEU A 231 -10.73 16.06 1.76
N GLY A 232 -10.18 16.84 2.70
CA GLY A 232 -10.97 17.66 3.62
C GLY A 232 -12.00 18.58 2.93
N GLU A 233 -11.63 19.23 1.81
CA GLU A 233 -12.56 20.06 1.03
C GLU A 233 -13.70 19.24 0.40
N LEU A 234 -13.41 18.04 -0.08
CA LEU A 234 -14.40 17.11 -0.62
C LEU A 234 -15.33 16.60 0.49
N SER A 235 -14.76 16.14 1.61
CA SER A 235 -15.50 15.72 2.81
C SER A 235 -16.45 16.82 3.28
N ASP A 236 -15.94 18.05 3.44
CA ASP A 236 -16.74 19.21 3.82
C ASP A 236 -17.83 19.51 2.78
N THR A 237 -17.53 19.39 1.49
CA THR A 237 -18.52 19.62 0.43
C THR A 237 -19.66 18.61 0.52
N VAL A 238 -19.34 17.32 0.68
CA VAL A 238 -20.35 16.26 0.77
C VAL A 238 -21.17 16.41 2.06
N ALA A 239 -20.51 16.57 3.22
CA ALA A 239 -21.20 16.73 4.51
C ALA A 239 -22.11 17.97 4.59
N ASN A 240 -21.85 19.00 3.77
CA ASN A 240 -22.63 20.24 3.76
C ASN A 240 -23.54 20.40 2.52
N SER A 241 -23.71 19.36 1.72
CA SER A 241 -24.61 19.37 0.55
C SER A 241 -25.44 18.08 0.49
N ASP A 242 -26.40 18.01 -0.44
CA ASP A 242 -27.22 16.82 -0.65
C ASP A 242 -26.50 15.78 -1.56
N CYS A 243 -25.17 15.73 -1.53
CA CYS A 243 -24.39 14.77 -2.31
C CYS A 243 -24.46 13.38 -1.66
N ALA A 244 -24.70 12.35 -2.47
CA ALA A 244 -24.77 10.97 -2.01
C ALA A 244 -23.38 10.33 -1.80
N ALA A 245 -22.37 10.87 -2.47
CA ALA A 245 -20.97 10.48 -2.31
C ALA A 245 -20.06 11.57 -2.89
N GLY A 246 -18.78 11.51 -2.53
CA GLY A 246 -17.73 12.28 -3.18
C GLY A 246 -16.70 11.38 -3.86
N LEU A 247 -16.23 11.80 -5.03
CA LEU A 247 -15.20 11.12 -5.83
C LEU A 247 -14.00 12.05 -6.00
N ALA A 248 -12.79 11.56 -5.82
CA ALA A 248 -11.55 12.30 -6.05
C ALA A 248 -10.58 11.53 -6.92
N HIS A 249 -9.96 12.22 -7.89
CA HIS A 249 -8.95 11.63 -8.76
C HIS A 249 -7.61 12.37 -8.64
N ASP A 250 -6.51 11.64 -8.82
CA ASP A 250 -5.17 12.22 -8.81
C ASP A 250 -4.87 13.03 -10.09
N GLY A 251 -3.62 13.49 -10.23
CA GLY A 251 -3.21 14.41 -11.29
C GLY A 251 -3.52 13.92 -12.71
N ASP A 252 -3.36 12.62 -12.98
CA ASP A 252 -3.59 11.96 -14.27
C ASP A 252 -4.81 11.03 -14.30
N GLY A 253 -5.58 10.96 -13.22
CA GLY A 253 -6.89 10.32 -13.18
C GLY A 253 -6.86 8.80 -13.10
N ASP A 254 -5.71 8.19 -12.80
CA ASP A 254 -5.58 6.73 -12.66
C ASP A 254 -5.90 6.24 -11.24
N ARG A 255 -6.07 7.14 -10.27
CA ARG A 255 -6.45 6.80 -8.89
C ARG A 255 -7.83 7.30 -8.50
N ILE A 256 -8.43 6.60 -7.54
CA ILE A 256 -9.68 6.99 -6.89
C ILE A 256 -9.51 7.09 -5.37
N GLY A 257 -10.13 8.12 -4.79
CA GLY A 257 -10.53 8.17 -3.39
C GLY A 257 -11.99 8.57 -3.30
N MET A 258 -12.71 8.06 -2.30
CA MET A 258 -14.13 8.34 -2.11
C MET A 258 -14.43 8.81 -0.70
N VAL A 259 -15.50 9.59 -0.57
CA VAL A 259 -16.13 9.89 0.71
C VAL A 259 -17.60 9.50 0.64
N ASP A 260 -18.13 8.98 1.74
CA ASP A 260 -19.55 8.63 1.83
C ASP A 260 -20.42 9.89 2.05
N GLU A 261 -21.73 9.68 2.13
CA GLU A 261 -22.70 10.76 2.31
C GLU A 261 -22.55 11.54 3.63
N ASN A 262 -21.81 11.02 4.61
CA ASN A 262 -21.50 11.71 5.87
C ASN A 262 -20.20 12.54 5.76
N GLY A 263 -19.50 12.46 4.63
CA GLY A 263 -18.19 13.05 4.42
C GLY A 263 -17.03 12.18 4.95
N ASP A 264 -17.30 10.94 5.37
CA ASP A 264 -16.29 10.05 5.91
C ASP A 264 -15.52 9.34 4.78
N TYR A 265 -14.20 9.21 4.96
CA TYR A 265 -13.34 8.63 3.93
C TYR A 265 -13.55 7.13 3.75
N VAL A 266 -13.74 6.72 2.50
CA VAL A 266 -13.84 5.32 2.08
C VAL A 266 -12.53 4.90 1.44
N SER A 267 -11.73 4.14 2.20
CA SER A 267 -10.40 3.70 1.75
C SER A 267 -10.45 2.83 0.48
N SER A 268 -9.37 2.88 -0.32
CA SER A 268 -9.11 1.99 -1.46
C SER A 268 -9.34 0.51 -1.15
N HIS A 269 -9.02 0.07 0.07
CA HIS A 269 -9.28 -1.30 0.54
C HIS A 269 -10.77 -1.66 0.54
N ARG A 270 -11.64 -0.71 0.93
CA ARG A 270 -13.09 -0.89 0.92
C ARG A 270 -13.63 -0.82 -0.49
N ILE A 271 -13.12 0.11 -1.31
CA ILE A 271 -13.50 0.24 -2.73
C ILE A 271 -13.19 -1.07 -3.48
N LEU A 272 -12.01 -1.65 -3.30
CA LEU A 272 -11.64 -2.96 -3.87
C LEU A 272 -12.63 -4.06 -3.50
N ALA A 273 -13.00 -4.15 -2.21
CA ALA A 273 -13.96 -5.16 -1.74
C ALA A 273 -15.37 -4.92 -2.31
N LEU A 274 -15.83 -3.66 -2.36
CA LEU A 274 -17.12 -3.31 -2.95
C LEU A 274 -17.18 -3.71 -4.43
N LEU A 275 -16.11 -3.45 -5.20
CA LEU A 275 -16.04 -3.84 -6.61
C LEU A 275 -16.11 -5.35 -6.80
N VAL A 276 -15.36 -6.13 -6.00
CA VAL A 276 -15.41 -7.60 -6.10
C VAL A 276 -16.83 -8.09 -5.84
N LYS A 277 -17.49 -7.58 -4.80
CA LYS A 277 -18.88 -7.93 -4.48
C LYS A 277 -19.81 -7.55 -5.62
N TYR A 278 -19.75 -6.30 -6.07
CA TYR A 278 -20.64 -5.76 -7.10
C TYR A 278 -20.53 -6.49 -8.44
N LEU A 279 -19.30 -6.69 -8.90
CA LEU A 279 -19.07 -7.32 -10.19
C LEU A 279 -19.46 -8.80 -10.18
N TYR A 280 -19.30 -9.48 -9.03
CA TYR A 280 -19.68 -10.87 -8.88
C TYR A 280 -21.18 -11.07 -8.69
N GLU A 281 -21.81 -10.34 -7.77
CA GLU A 281 -23.21 -10.57 -7.37
C GLU A 281 -24.22 -9.93 -8.33
N GLU A 282 -24.03 -8.66 -8.70
CA GLU A 282 -24.99 -7.92 -9.53
C GLU A 282 -24.66 -8.01 -11.02
N ARG A 283 -23.38 -7.85 -11.39
CA ARG A 283 -22.97 -7.96 -12.81
C ARG A 283 -22.74 -9.40 -13.27
N GLY A 284 -22.71 -10.36 -12.34
CA GLY A 284 -22.56 -11.79 -12.66
C GLY A 284 -21.24 -12.17 -13.33
N LEU A 285 -20.20 -11.33 -13.17
CA LEU A 285 -18.88 -11.57 -13.71
C LEU A 285 -18.07 -12.50 -12.80
N THR A 286 -17.04 -13.13 -13.35
CA THR A 286 -16.14 -14.02 -12.62
C THR A 286 -14.71 -13.86 -13.15
N GLY A 287 -13.73 -14.35 -12.40
CA GLY A 287 -12.32 -14.18 -12.68
C GLY A 287 -11.48 -14.35 -11.41
N SER A 288 -10.23 -13.90 -11.46
CA SER A 288 -9.35 -13.83 -10.30
C SER A 288 -9.36 -12.43 -9.67
N ILE A 289 -8.95 -12.34 -8.41
CA ILE A 289 -8.65 -11.09 -7.71
C ILE A 289 -7.13 -10.97 -7.65
N VAL A 290 -6.58 -9.89 -8.20
CA VAL A 290 -5.12 -9.64 -8.15
C VAL A 290 -4.85 -8.43 -7.28
N LYS A 291 -4.07 -8.60 -6.22
CA LYS A 291 -3.84 -7.54 -5.23
C LYS A 291 -2.36 -7.40 -4.88
N THR A 292 -1.93 -6.23 -4.42
CA THR A 292 -0.62 -6.07 -3.77
C THR A 292 -0.66 -6.62 -2.34
N PHE A 293 0.50 -7.02 -1.80
CA PHE A 293 0.60 -7.56 -0.45
C PHE A 293 0.14 -6.58 0.65
N SER A 294 0.20 -5.28 0.38
CA SER A 294 -0.20 -4.19 1.28
C SER A 294 -1.70 -3.89 1.27
N THR A 295 -2.50 -4.61 0.48
CA THR A 295 -3.96 -4.49 0.47
C THR A 295 -4.66 -5.34 1.54
N THR A 296 -5.97 -5.14 1.72
CA THR A 296 -6.76 -5.77 2.80
C THR A 296 -6.85 -7.29 2.65
N HIS A 297 -6.83 -8.00 3.78
CA HIS A 297 -7.11 -9.44 3.82
C HIS A 297 -8.60 -9.81 3.66
N MET A 298 -9.48 -8.81 3.59
CA MET A 298 -10.89 -9.04 3.26
C MET A 298 -11.03 -9.69 1.88
N LEU A 299 -10.19 -9.32 0.90
CA LEU A 299 -10.21 -9.88 -0.44
C LEU A 299 -9.91 -11.39 -0.45
N ASP A 300 -9.05 -11.88 0.45
CA ASP A 300 -8.78 -13.32 0.60
C ASP A 300 -10.03 -14.06 1.08
N LYS A 301 -10.74 -13.52 2.08
CA LYS A 301 -12.01 -14.08 2.57
C LYS A 301 -13.11 -14.06 1.51
N MET A 302 -13.15 -13.02 0.68
CA MET A 302 -14.08 -12.93 -0.45
C MET A 302 -13.77 -13.98 -1.51
N GLY A 303 -12.49 -14.18 -1.84
CA GLY A 303 -12.03 -15.25 -2.72
C GLY A 303 -12.47 -16.62 -2.25
N ASP A 304 -12.23 -16.95 -0.98
CA ASP A 304 -12.68 -18.21 -0.37
C ASP A 304 -14.21 -18.39 -0.43
N ARG A 305 -14.97 -17.31 -0.18
CA ARG A 305 -16.45 -17.36 -0.16
C ARG A 305 -17.05 -17.51 -1.55
N TYR A 306 -16.54 -16.75 -2.52
CA TYR A 306 -17.06 -16.72 -3.88
C TYR A 306 -16.42 -17.79 -4.79
N GLY A 307 -15.37 -18.47 -4.31
CA GLY A 307 -14.60 -19.41 -5.12
C GLY A 307 -13.81 -18.72 -6.22
N LEU A 308 -13.30 -17.51 -5.95
CA LEU A 308 -12.45 -16.75 -6.86
C LEU A 308 -10.99 -16.91 -6.45
N ASP A 309 -10.11 -17.15 -7.42
CA ASP A 309 -8.67 -17.24 -7.15
C ASP A 309 -8.14 -15.87 -6.73
N VAL A 310 -7.37 -15.81 -5.63
CA VAL A 310 -6.74 -14.59 -5.15
C VAL A 310 -5.23 -14.70 -5.32
N GLU A 311 -4.65 -13.77 -6.06
CA GLU A 311 -3.21 -13.70 -6.26
C GLU A 311 -2.63 -12.43 -5.64
N THR A 312 -1.60 -12.60 -4.81
CA THR A 312 -0.88 -11.49 -4.17
C THR A 312 0.43 -11.22 -4.90
N THR A 313 0.68 -9.96 -5.22
CA THR A 313 1.85 -9.47 -5.95
C THR A 313 2.67 -8.47 -5.12
N PRO A 314 3.95 -8.20 -5.48
CA PRO A 314 4.70 -7.07 -4.96
C PRO A 314 4.01 -5.73 -5.27
N ILE A 315 4.37 -4.66 -4.55
CA ILE A 315 3.87 -3.31 -4.84
C ILE A 315 4.25 -2.90 -6.28
N GLY A 316 3.29 -2.33 -7.00
CA GLY A 316 3.45 -1.84 -8.37
C GLY A 316 2.44 -2.46 -9.34
N PHE A 317 1.59 -1.61 -9.93
CA PHE A 317 0.59 -2.02 -10.91
C PHE A 317 1.15 -2.74 -12.16
N LYS A 318 2.46 -2.58 -12.44
CA LYS A 318 3.18 -3.34 -13.49
C LYS A 318 3.09 -4.86 -13.32
N HIS A 319 2.79 -5.35 -12.11
CA HIS A 319 2.57 -6.77 -11.84
C HIS A 319 1.10 -7.21 -12.03
N ILE A 320 0.17 -6.25 -12.07
CA ILE A 320 -1.28 -6.46 -12.15
C ILE A 320 -1.75 -6.30 -13.60
N ALA A 321 -1.30 -5.25 -14.30
CA ALA A 321 -1.76 -4.91 -15.64
C ALA A 321 -1.57 -6.03 -16.70
N PRO A 322 -0.44 -6.75 -16.76
CA PRO A 322 -0.31 -7.86 -17.72
C PRO A 322 -1.39 -8.93 -17.51
N LYS A 323 -1.77 -9.20 -16.26
CA LYS A 323 -2.82 -10.17 -15.92
C LYS A 323 -4.21 -9.64 -16.25
N MET A 324 -4.45 -8.34 -16.02
CA MET A 324 -5.67 -7.68 -16.49
C MET A 324 -5.82 -7.82 -18.02
N ALA A 325 -4.72 -7.68 -18.77
CA ALA A 325 -4.72 -7.80 -20.22
C ALA A 325 -5.01 -9.23 -20.72
N GLU A 326 -4.71 -10.27 -19.92
CA GLU A 326 -5.12 -11.65 -20.21
C GLU A 326 -6.64 -11.86 -20.12
N GLY A 327 -7.38 -10.91 -19.52
CA GLY A 327 -8.85 -10.88 -19.48
C GLY A 327 -9.51 -11.79 -18.45
N SER A 328 -8.72 -12.41 -17.56
CA SER A 328 -9.22 -13.34 -16.53
C SER A 328 -9.40 -12.71 -15.14
N VAL A 329 -8.99 -11.45 -14.96
CA VAL A 329 -9.00 -10.76 -13.67
C VAL A 329 -10.30 -9.98 -13.51
N LEU A 330 -11.01 -10.23 -12.41
CA LEU A 330 -12.23 -9.53 -12.03
C LEU A 330 -11.93 -8.13 -11.47
N VAL A 331 -11.01 -8.06 -10.51
CA VAL A 331 -10.55 -6.81 -9.89
C VAL A 331 -9.05 -6.91 -9.63
N GLY A 332 -8.32 -5.88 -10.05
CA GLY A 332 -6.89 -5.72 -9.84
C GLY A 332 -6.59 -4.39 -9.14
N GLY A 333 -5.82 -4.38 -8.05
CA GLY A 333 -5.46 -3.07 -7.50
C GLY A 333 -4.52 -3.03 -6.30
N GLU A 334 -4.20 -1.79 -5.94
CA GLU A 334 -3.24 -1.41 -4.91
C GLU A 334 -3.93 -0.54 -3.83
N GLU A 335 -3.39 -0.56 -2.62
CA GLU A 335 -3.83 0.27 -1.49
C GLU A 335 -3.69 1.79 -1.76
N SER A 336 -2.89 2.16 -2.76
CA SER A 336 -2.68 3.57 -3.15
C SER A 336 -3.86 4.19 -3.90
N GLY A 337 -4.93 3.42 -4.17
CA GLY A 337 -6.11 3.87 -4.91
C GLY A 337 -6.03 3.63 -6.42
N GLY A 338 -4.93 3.04 -6.90
CA GLY A 338 -4.82 2.53 -8.28
C GLY A 338 -5.56 1.21 -8.41
N ILE A 339 -6.71 1.22 -9.09
CA ILE A 339 -7.62 0.08 -9.22
C ILE A 339 -8.06 -0.06 -10.68
N ALA A 340 -8.08 -1.29 -11.19
CA ALA A 340 -8.71 -1.68 -12.43
C ALA A 340 -9.73 -2.79 -12.17
N ALA A 341 -10.73 -2.89 -13.03
CA ALA A 341 -11.79 -3.88 -12.93
C ALA A 341 -12.19 -4.40 -14.31
N ALA A 342 -12.73 -5.62 -14.34
CA ALA A 342 -13.20 -6.27 -15.56
C ALA A 342 -14.29 -5.44 -16.25
N GLY A 343 -14.33 -5.53 -17.59
CA GLY A 343 -15.29 -4.79 -18.42
C GLY A 343 -14.77 -3.44 -18.94
N HIS A 344 -13.54 -3.07 -18.59
CA HIS A 344 -12.86 -1.89 -19.11
C HIS A 344 -11.40 -2.20 -19.52
N ILE A 345 -10.56 -1.17 -19.66
CA ILE A 345 -9.15 -1.28 -20.07
C ILE A 345 -8.27 -1.96 -18.99
N PRO A 346 -7.14 -2.60 -19.38
CA PRO A 346 -6.20 -3.22 -18.45
C PRO A 346 -5.24 -2.20 -17.78
N GLU A 347 -5.77 -1.06 -17.37
CA GLU A 347 -5.07 0.02 -16.65
C GLU A 347 -5.96 0.52 -15.52
N ARG A 348 -5.35 1.13 -14.50
CA ARG A 348 -6.10 1.78 -13.42
C ARG A 348 -6.94 2.92 -13.98
N ASP A 349 -8.19 3.02 -13.56
CA ASP A 349 -9.10 4.08 -14.00
C ASP A 349 -9.97 4.57 -12.83
N GLY A 350 -9.61 5.72 -12.25
CA GLY A 350 -10.33 6.26 -11.11
C GLY A 350 -11.78 6.65 -11.44
N VAL A 351 -12.03 7.14 -12.66
CA VAL A 351 -13.35 7.59 -13.10
C VAL A 351 -14.29 6.38 -13.28
N TYR A 352 -13.82 5.36 -13.98
CA TYR A 352 -14.57 4.12 -14.18
C TYR A 352 -14.91 3.45 -12.84
N ILE A 353 -13.91 3.32 -11.96
CA ILE A 353 -14.09 2.69 -10.66
C ILE A 353 -15.06 3.48 -9.77
N GLY A 354 -14.89 4.79 -9.67
CA GLY A 354 -15.78 5.63 -8.87
C GLY A 354 -17.23 5.55 -9.34
N LEU A 355 -17.45 5.53 -10.65
CA LEU A 355 -18.80 5.41 -11.22
C LEU A 355 -19.40 4.01 -11.11
N LEU A 356 -18.59 2.94 -11.12
CA LEU A 356 -19.08 1.59 -10.77
C LEU A 356 -19.64 1.54 -9.34
N ILE A 357 -18.99 2.21 -8.39
CA ILE A 357 -19.50 2.28 -7.01
C ILE A 357 -20.80 3.09 -6.95
N VAL A 358 -20.89 4.22 -7.65
CA VAL A 358 -22.13 5.00 -7.74
C VAL A 358 -23.25 4.18 -8.40
N GLU A 359 -22.93 3.41 -9.43
CA GLU A 359 -23.87 2.48 -10.05
C GLU A 359 -24.37 1.41 -9.06
N MET A 360 -23.46 0.80 -8.30
CA MET A 360 -23.80 -0.13 -7.22
C MET A 360 -24.77 0.50 -6.21
N MET A 361 -24.49 1.73 -5.76
CA MET A 361 -25.38 2.47 -4.85
C MET A 361 -26.80 2.61 -5.42
N VAL A 362 -26.91 2.96 -6.72
CA VAL A 362 -28.20 3.13 -7.40
C VAL A 362 -28.94 1.79 -7.54
N GLU A 363 -28.26 0.75 -8.03
CA GLU A 363 -28.89 -0.55 -8.25
C GLU A 363 -29.34 -1.21 -6.94
N ARG A 364 -28.58 -1.01 -5.86
CA ARG A 364 -28.89 -1.52 -4.53
C ARG A 364 -29.87 -0.64 -3.76
N GLY A 365 -30.00 0.63 -4.14
CA GLY A 365 -30.76 1.62 -3.39
C GLY A 365 -30.20 1.83 -1.99
N MET A 366 -28.87 1.77 -1.85
CA MET A 366 -28.13 1.86 -0.58
C MET A 366 -27.16 3.04 -0.61
N LEU A 367 -26.94 3.65 0.55
CA LEU A 367 -25.91 4.66 0.76
C LEU A 367 -24.51 4.02 0.73
N LEU A 368 -23.48 4.83 0.50
CA LEU A 368 -22.11 4.30 0.43
C LEU A 368 -21.66 3.77 1.79
N SER A 369 -22.05 4.43 2.89
CA SER A 369 -21.80 3.94 4.25
C SER A 369 -22.47 2.59 4.50
N GLU A 370 -23.72 2.41 4.06
CA GLU A 370 -24.48 1.17 4.21
C GLU A 370 -23.87 0.01 3.42
N LEU A 371 -23.34 0.28 2.22
CA LEU A 371 -22.60 -0.72 1.44
C LEU A 371 -21.32 -1.16 2.17
N VAL A 372 -20.62 -0.22 2.81
CA VAL A 372 -19.42 -0.52 3.61
C VAL A 372 -19.79 -1.31 4.87
N ASP A 373 -20.86 -0.94 5.56
CA ASP A 373 -21.33 -1.65 6.75
C ASP A 373 -21.71 -3.09 6.41
N GLU A 374 -22.41 -3.32 5.29
CA GLU A 374 -22.72 -4.68 4.81
C GLU A 374 -21.46 -5.51 4.58
N LEU A 375 -20.41 -4.95 3.96
CA LEU A 375 -19.14 -5.66 3.80
C LEU A 375 -18.51 -6.06 5.13
N LEU A 376 -18.55 -5.17 6.13
CA LEU A 376 -17.97 -5.42 7.45
C LEU A 376 -18.79 -6.45 8.24
N GLU A 377 -20.11 -6.44 8.10
CA GLU A 377 -20.99 -7.45 8.68
C GLU A 377 -20.75 -8.84 8.06
N GLU A 378 -20.58 -8.90 6.74
CA GLU A 378 -20.50 -10.16 6.02
C GLU A 378 -19.10 -10.82 6.10
N PHE A 379 -18.04 -10.03 5.98
CA PHE A 379 -16.65 -10.52 5.94
C PHE A 379 -15.87 -10.28 7.24
N GLY A 380 -16.48 -9.56 8.19
CA GLY A 380 -15.90 -9.19 9.47
C GLY A 380 -15.16 -7.84 9.42
N PRO A 381 -14.87 -7.25 10.59
CA PRO A 381 -14.19 -5.97 10.68
C PRO A 381 -12.76 -6.05 10.13
N HIS A 382 -12.41 -5.10 9.25
CA HIS A 382 -11.05 -4.91 8.75
C HIS A 382 -10.71 -3.42 8.77
N HIS A 383 -9.60 -3.09 9.43
CA HIS A 383 -9.11 -1.72 9.55
C HIS A 383 -7.69 -1.68 9.01
N ASN A 384 -7.43 -0.75 8.10
CA ASN A 384 -6.13 -0.55 7.48
C ASN A 384 -5.65 0.87 7.82
N TYR A 385 -4.37 1.01 8.08
CA TYR A 385 -3.73 2.29 8.35
C TYR A 385 -2.36 2.33 7.68
N ARG A 386 -2.06 3.44 7.01
CA ARG A 386 -0.78 3.71 6.35
C ARG A 386 -0.14 4.92 7.01
N ASP A 387 1.12 4.80 7.40
CA ASP A 387 1.91 5.90 7.94
C ASP A 387 3.18 6.09 7.10
N ASP A 388 3.22 7.20 6.36
CA ASP A 388 4.31 7.54 5.44
C ASP A 388 5.35 8.39 6.19
N ILE A 389 6.39 7.74 6.72
CA ILE A 389 7.43 8.42 7.51
C ILE A 389 8.58 8.89 6.60
N ARG A 390 8.80 10.21 6.55
CA ARG A 390 9.96 10.78 5.85
C ARG A 390 11.23 10.61 6.68
N ILE A 391 12.08 9.70 6.24
CA ILE A 391 13.40 9.44 6.83
C ILE A 391 14.51 9.75 5.82
N ARG A 392 15.74 10.00 6.29
CA ARG A 392 16.89 10.11 5.38
C ARG A 392 17.28 8.73 4.86
N GLU A 393 17.85 8.66 3.67
CA GLU A 393 18.28 7.39 3.04
C GLU A 393 19.26 6.59 3.92
N ASP A 394 20.20 7.24 4.60
CA ASP A 394 21.13 6.54 5.49
C ASP A 394 20.45 5.99 6.75
N GLN A 395 19.38 6.62 7.22
CA GLN A 395 18.54 6.08 8.30
C GLN A 395 17.67 4.93 7.80
N LYS A 396 17.14 5.04 6.57
CA LYS A 396 16.34 3.99 5.93
C LYS A 396 17.12 2.69 5.80
N ALA A 397 18.35 2.75 5.27
CA ALA A 397 19.23 1.59 5.18
C ALA A 397 19.43 0.94 6.55
N SER A 398 19.77 1.73 7.57
CA SER A 398 19.94 1.21 8.94
C SER A 398 18.65 0.63 9.54
N VAL A 399 17.47 1.17 9.21
CA VAL A 399 16.20 0.63 9.68
C VAL A 399 15.87 -0.68 8.97
N LEU A 400 16.10 -0.78 7.67
CA LEU A 400 15.89 -2.00 6.90
C LEU A 400 16.83 -3.12 7.36
N ASP A 401 18.13 -2.82 7.51
CA ASP A 401 19.11 -3.78 8.08
C ASP A 401 18.64 -4.28 9.44
N ARG A 402 18.17 -3.38 10.31
CA ARG A 402 17.64 -3.76 11.63
C ARG A 402 16.33 -4.53 11.55
N LEU A 403 15.47 -4.32 10.56
CA LEU A 403 14.24 -5.10 10.40
C LEU A 403 14.55 -6.50 9.88
N ASP A 404 15.54 -6.62 8.99
CA ASP A 404 16.06 -7.89 8.51
C ASP A 404 16.77 -8.67 9.63
N ASP A 405 17.52 -7.97 10.50
CA ASP A 405 18.29 -8.56 11.61
C ASP A 405 17.46 -8.79 12.89
N GLU A 406 16.50 -7.91 13.23
CA GLU A 406 15.75 -7.95 14.51
C GLU A 406 14.39 -8.69 14.38
N GLY A 407 14.08 -9.27 13.21
CA GLY A 407 12.86 -10.05 12.92
C GLY A 407 12.68 -11.36 13.69
N GLY A 408 13.64 -11.72 14.54
CA GLY A 408 13.40 -12.65 15.65
C GLY A 408 13.50 -14.14 15.31
N LEU A 409 14.51 -14.52 14.52
CA LEU A 409 15.33 -15.74 14.66
C LEU A 409 16.37 -15.71 13.52
N ASP A 410 17.60 -15.32 13.82
CA ASP A 410 18.71 -15.49 12.86
C ASP A 410 18.73 -16.94 12.37
N GLN A 411 18.89 -17.13 11.06
CA GLN A 411 19.16 -18.47 10.54
C GLN A 411 20.54 -18.91 11.04
N PRO A 412 20.65 -20.07 11.70
CA PRO A 412 21.94 -20.55 12.16
C PRO A 412 22.87 -20.72 10.95
N THR A 413 24.08 -20.17 11.00
CA THR A 413 25.08 -20.32 9.91
C THR A 413 25.36 -21.79 9.59
N SER A 414 25.18 -22.69 10.58
CA SER A 414 25.17 -24.15 10.41
C SER A 414 24.47 -24.81 11.59
N GLY A 415 23.94 -26.03 11.39
CA GLY A 415 23.20 -26.77 12.42
C GLY A 415 21.68 -26.64 12.25
N HIS A 416 20.93 -27.00 13.28
CA HIS A 416 19.48 -26.80 13.36
C HIS A 416 19.09 -26.37 14.76
N VAL A 417 17.93 -25.73 14.89
CA VAL A 417 17.38 -25.26 16.17
C VAL A 417 16.06 -25.95 16.40
N GLU A 418 15.97 -26.73 17.47
CA GLU A 418 14.73 -27.38 17.90
C GLU A 418 14.16 -26.66 19.12
N LEU A 419 12.87 -26.33 19.07
CA LEU A 419 12.14 -25.75 20.19
C LEU A 419 10.93 -26.63 20.50
N CYS A 420 10.84 -27.10 21.75
CA CYS A 420 9.69 -27.87 22.24
C CYS A 420 9.37 -29.15 21.45
N GLY A 421 10.35 -29.75 20.77
CA GLY A 421 10.18 -30.94 19.91
C GLY A 421 10.02 -30.62 18.42
N GLN A 422 10.04 -29.35 18.03
CA GLN A 422 9.84 -28.89 16.66
C GLN A 422 11.09 -28.24 16.11
N ASP A 423 11.60 -28.79 15.00
CA ASP A 423 12.69 -28.18 14.25
C ASP A 423 12.21 -26.89 13.59
N LEU A 424 12.86 -25.77 13.91
CA LEU A 424 12.52 -24.44 13.40
C LEU A 424 13.24 -24.14 12.08
N THR A 425 14.31 -24.87 11.75
CA THR A 425 15.15 -24.60 10.58
C THR A 425 14.42 -24.73 9.24
N PRO A 426 13.51 -25.70 9.02
CA PRO A 426 12.78 -25.79 7.75
C PRO A 426 11.54 -24.88 7.67
N LEU A 427 11.13 -24.25 8.78
CA LEU A 427 9.89 -23.48 8.84
C LEU A 427 10.07 -22.09 8.24
N ASP A 428 9.02 -21.54 7.61
CA ASP A 428 8.98 -20.13 7.23
C ASP A 428 8.69 -19.21 8.42
N GLU A 429 8.66 -17.89 8.21
CA GLU A 429 8.47 -16.95 9.33
C GLU A 429 7.09 -17.02 9.98
N ASN A 430 6.05 -17.32 9.20
CA ASN A 430 4.68 -17.43 9.72
C ASN A 430 4.55 -18.70 10.57
N GLU A 431 5.11 -19.80 10.09
CA GLU A 431 5.17 -21.06 10.83
C GLU A 431 5.98 -20.90 12.12
N ARG A 432 7.14 -20.22 12.07
CA ARG A 432 7.94 -19.90 13.28
C ARG A 432 7.16 -19.02 14.25
N ALA A 433 6.43 -18.01 13.76
CA ALA A 433 5.59 -17.15 14.59
C ALA A 433 4.50 -17.92 15.32
N GLU A 434 3.89 -18.91 14.65
CA GLU A 434 2.88 -19.78 15.27
C GLU A 434 3.50 -20.65 16.39
N VAL A 435 4.69 -21.22 16.17
CA VAL A 435 5.40 -21.99 17.19
C VAL A 435 5.75 -21.11 18.40
N ARG A 436 6.22 -19.89 18.17
CA ARG A 436 6.53 -18.92 19.23
C ARG A 436 5.27 -18.52 20.00
N ASN A 437 4.20 -18.14 19.30
CA ASN A 437 2.94 -17.77 19.95
C ASN A 437 2.43 -18.91 20.85
N ARG A 438 2.54 -20.17 20.40
CA ARG A 438 2.10 -21.36 21.15
C ARG A 438 2.95 -21.66 22.39
N ASN A 439 4.27 -21.62 22.25
CA ASN A 439 5.17 -22.25 23.23
C ASN A 439 5.96 -21.25 24.07
N VAL A 440 6.04 -19.98 23.66
CA VAL A 440 7.02 -19.04 24.19
C VAL A 440 6.36 -17.79 24.76
N GLY A 441 6.84 -17.38 25.94
CA GLY A 441 6.59 -16.05 26.51
C GLY A 441 7.90 -15.25 26.52
N PHE A 442 7.78 -13.92 26.41
CA PHE A 442 8.93 -13.01 26.46
C PHE A 442 8.70 -11.87 27.45
N VAL A 443 9.72 -11.62 28.27
CA VAL A 443 9.84 -10.44 29.14
C VAL A 443 11.10 -9.69 28.72
N PHE A 444 10.95 -8.43 28.32
CA PHE A 444 12.03 -7.58 27.81
C PHE A 444 12.45 -6.52 28.82
N GLN A 445 13.70 -6.07 28.76
CA GLN A 445 14.23 -4.99 29.58
C GLN A 445 13.40 -3.69 29.47
N THR A 446 12.92 -3.35 28.27
CA THR A 446 12.17 -2.10 27.97
C THR A 446 10.64 -2.28 27.93
N PHE A 447 10.08 -3.31 28.58
CA PHE A 447 8.64 -3.65 28.70
C PHE A 447 7.96 -4.05 27.37
N ARG A 448 8.25 -3.30 26.29
CA ARG A 448 7.66 -3.40 24.94
C ARG A 448 6.13 -3.49 24.96
N LEU A 449 5.48 -2.69 25.80
CA LEU A 449 4.02 -2.55 25.79
C LEU A 449 3.58 -1.67 24.62
N LEU A 450 2.42 -1.97 24.04
CA LEU A 450 1.80 -1.16 23.00
C LEU A 450 1.18 0.09 23.66
N PRO A 451 1.64 1.31 23.31
CA PRO A 451 1.30 2.53 24.06
C PRO A 451 -0.16 2.96 23.90
N THR A 452 -0.82 2.53 22.84
CA THR A 452 -2.22 2.83 22.52
C THR A 452 -3.22 1.84 23.14
N LEU A 453 -2.72 0.78 23.79
CA LEU A 453 -3.55 -0.23 24.46
C LEU A 453 -3.48 -0.07 25.97
N THR A 454 -4.58 -0.39 26.65
CA THR A 454 -4.64 -0.50 28.12
C THR A 454 -3.80 -1.68 28.63
N ALA A 455 -3.60 -1.77 29.95
CA ALA A 455 -2.92 -2.91 30.57
C ALA A 455 -3.60 -4.24 30.23
N LEU A 456 -4.93 -4.28 30.31
CA LEU A 456 -5.72 -5.45 29.98
C LEU A 456 -5.58 -5.85 28.51
N GLU A 457 -5.71 -4.90 27.59
CA GLU A 457 -5.56 -5.15 26.15
C GLU A 457 -4.14 -5.62 25.81
N ASN A 458 -3.11 -5.02 26.40
CA ASN A 458 -1.71 -5.48 26.22
C ASN A 458 -1.51 -6.95 26.60
N VAL A 459 -2.18 -7.41 27.67
CA VAL A 459 -2.11 -8.82 28.12
C VAL A 459 -2.91 -9.74 27.19
N MET A 460 -4.00 -9.26 26.57
CA MET A 460 -4.86 -10.03 25.67
C MET A 460 -4.22 -10.33 24.30
N VAL A 461 -3.40 -9.41 23.77
CA VAL A 461 -2.86 -9.49 22.40
C VAL A 461 -2.32 -10.88 22.00
N PRO A 462 -1.45 -11.55 22.78
CA PRO A 462 -0.90 -12.85 22.35
C PRO A 462 -1.97 -13.94 22.21
N ALA A 463 -3.03 -13.89 23.01
CA ALA A 463 -4.13 -14.85 22.96
C ALA A 463 -5.12 -14.55 21.83
N GLU A 464 -5.35 -13.28 21.52
CA GLU A 464 -6.14 -12.85 20.35
C GLU A 464 -5.47 -13.26 19.04
N LEU A 465 -4.15 -13.08 18.94
CA LEU A 465 -3.34 -13.55 17.81
C LEU A 465 -3.38 -15.08 17.64
N ARG A 466 -3.71 -15.83 18.70
CA ARG A 466 -3.92 -17.28 18.65
C ARG A 466 -5.36 -17.66 18.26
N GLY A 467 -6.26 -16.69 18.10
CA GLY A 467 -7.68 -16.91 17.84
C GLY A 467 -8.48 -17.33 19.08
N SER A 468 -8.02 -16.99 20.30
CA SER A 468 -8.80 -17.25 21.51
C SER A 468 -10.07 -16.37 21.53
N ALA A 469 -11.24 -17.00 21.67
CA ALA A 469 -12.53 -16.30 21.59
C ALA A 469 -12.83 -15.37 22.78
N ASP A 470 -12.25 -15.62 23.96
CA ASP A 470 -12.46 -14.77 25.14
C ASP A 470 -11.22 -14.77 26.06
N PRO A 471 -10.16 -14.00 25.72
CA PRO A 471 -8.96 -13.90 26.55
C PRO A 471 -9.12 -12.95 27.73
N ARG A 472 -10.21 -12.17 27.78
CA ARG A 472 -10.37 -11.05 28.73
C ARG A 472 -10.36 -11.52 30.18
N ALA A 473 -11.12 -12.58 30.50
CA ALA A 473 -11.20 -13.10 31.86
C ALA A 473 -9.82 -13.54 32.38
N ARG A 474 -9.07 -14.30 31.57
CA ARG A 474 -7.74 -14.76 31.95
C ARG A 474 -6.73 -13.61 32.06
N ALA A 475 -6.81 -12.63 31.17
CA ALA A 475 -5.95 -11.44 31.23
C ALA A 475 -6.19 -10.63 32.50
N ALA A 476 -7.46 -10.48 32.91
CA ALA A 476 -7.82 -9.83 34.19
C ALA A 476 -7.29 -10.63 35.39
N ASP A 477 -7.47 -11.96 35.41
CA ASP A 477 -6.95 -12.82 36.48
C ASP A 477 -5.42 -12.70 36.60
N LEU A 478 -4.70 -12.67 35.48
CA LEU A 478 -3.24 -12.50 35.48
C LEU A 478 -2.81 -11.12 35.97
N LEU A 479 -3.56 -10.08 35.63
CA LEU A 479 -3.31 -8.73 36.16
C LEU A 479 -3.58 -8.67 37.67
N ASP A 480 -4.60 -9.37 38.16
CA ASP A 480 -4.85 -9.52 39.60
C ASP A 480 -3.71 -10.27 40.30
N GLU A 481 -3.24 -11.39 39.73
CA GLU A 481 -2.12 -12.20 40.24
C GLU A 481 -0.83 -11.37 40.40
N VAL A 482 -0.55 -10.46 39.47
CA VAL A 482 0.59 -9.53 39.57
C VAL A 482 0.28 -8.26 40.36
N GLY A 483 -0.89 -8.15 41.01
CA GLY A 483 -1.26 -7.02 41.87
C GLY A 483 -1.59 -5.73 41.11
N LEU A 484 -2.25 -5.86 39.96
CA LEU A 484 -2.68 -4.77 39.06
C LEU A 484 -4.19 -4.79 38.76
N GLY A 485 -5.00 -5.47 39.57
CA GLY A 485 -6.44 -5.57 39.37
C GLY A 485 -7.22 -4.27 39.27
N ASP A 486 -6.77 -3.24 39.99
CA ASP A 486 -7.38 -1.91 39.94
C ASP A 486 -6.85 -1.05 38.76
N ARG A 487 -6.01 -1.63 37.90
CA ARG A 487 -5.26 -0.92 36.84
C ARG A 487 -5.58 -1.40 35.43
N LEU A 488 -6.60 -2.24 35.24
CA LEU A 488 -6.93 -2.86 33.95
C LEU A 488 -7.02 -1.85 32.79
N ASP A 489 -7.67 -0.71 33.01
CA ASP A 489 -7.93 0.30 31.98
C ASP A 489 -6.84 1.38 31.86
N HIS A 490 -5.70 1.22 32.54
CA HIS A 490 -4.62 2.20 32.48
C HIS A 490 -3.73 1.96 31.25
N TYR A 491 -3.38 3.02 30.55
CA TYR A 491 -2.38 3.00 29.48
C TYR A 491 -0.96 2.91 30.05
N PRO A 492 0.04 2.39 29.32
CA PRO A 492 1.43 2.31 29.77
C PRO A 492 1.99 3.63 30.30
N SER A 493 1.63 4.77 29.69
CA SER A 493 2.05 6.11 30.13
C SER A 493 1.53 6.51 31.52
N GLN A 494 0.52 5.82 32.03
CA GLN A 494 -0.10 6.04 33.34
C GLN A 494 0.43 5.06 34.41
N LEU A 495 1.30 4.14 34.03
CA LEU A 495 1.88 3.11 34.89
C LEU A 495 3.35 3.43 35.18
N SER A 496 3.77 3.20 36.42
CA SER A 496 5.20 3.22 36.78
C SER A 496 5.97 2.11 36.06
N GLY A 497 7.30 2.22 35.98
CA GLY A 497 8.14 1.20 35.34
C GLY A 497 7.95 -0.21 35.93
N GLY A 498 7.83 -0.31 37.26
CA GLY A 498 7.52 -1.58 37.93
C GLY A 498 6.11 -2.10 37.64
N GLU A 499 5.11 -1.22 37.49
CA GLU A 499 3.77 -1.63 37.06
C GLU A 499 3.79 -2.10 35.59
N GLN A 500 4.49 -1.40 34.69
CA GLN A 500 4.64 -1.81 33.29
C GLN A 500 5.34 -3.17 33.16
N GLN A 501 6.35 -3.44 33.98
CA GLN A 501 7.02 -4.73 34.00
C GLN A 501 6.09 -5.87 34.44
N ARG A 502 5.23 -5.61 35.43
CA ARG A 502 4.20 -6.58 35.87
C ARG A 502 3.15 -6.83 34.79
N VAL A 503 2.75 -5.82 34.03
CA VAL A 503 1.90 -6.02 32.83
C VAL A 503 2.62 -6.89 31.79
N ALA A 504 3.91 -6.64 31.54
CA ALA A 504 4.69 -7.43 30.59
C ALA A 504 4.81 -8.90 31.03
N MET A 505 4.95 -9.17 32.33
CA MET A 505 4.91 -10.53 32.90
C MET A 505 3.55 -11.19 32.69
N ALA A 506 2.46 -10.53 33.08
CA ALA A 506 1.10 -11.04 32.85
C ALA A 506 0.88 -11.40 31.36
N ARG A 507 1.30 -10.53 30.44
CA ARG A 507 1.26 -10.77 28.99
C ARG A 507 2.07 -11.99 28.59
N ALA A 508 3.26 -12.19 29.14
CA ALA A 508 4.11 -13.33 28.79
C ALA A 508 3.48 -14.67 29.21
N PHE A 509 2.66 -14.69 30.27
CA PHE A 509 2.02 -15.89 30.81
C PHE A 509 0.61 -16.18 30.29
N ILE A 510 -0.04 -15.25 29.57
CA ILE A 510 -1.43 -15.40 29.07
C ILE A 510 -1.68 -16.72 28.36
N ASN A 511 -0.67 -17.16 27.63
CA ASN A 511 -0.71 -18.27 26.71
C ASN A 511 -0.18 -19.59 27.30
N ARG A 512 0.14 -19.60 28.61
CA ARG A 512 0.78 -20.70 29.36
C ARG A 512 2.01 -21.25 28.63
N PRO A 513 3.05 -20.42 28.45
CA PRO A 513 4.21 -20.82 27.66
C PRO A 513 4.95 -22.00 28.30
N ARG A 514 5.53 -22.86 27.46
CA ARG A 514 6.44 -23.92 27.89
C ARG A 514 7.82 -23.37 28.23
N VAL A 515 8.23 -22.29 27.56
CA VAL A 515 9.49 -21.59 27.79
C VAL A 515 9.23 -20.09 27.94
N LEU A 516 9.75 -19.50 29.00
CA LEU A 516 9.76 -18.07 29.22
C LEU A 516 11.18 -17.55 29.02
N PHE A 517 11.39 -16.65 28.07
CA PHE A 517 12.63 -15.91 27.95
C PHE A 517 12.50 -14.58 28.68
N ALA A 518 13.43 -14.31 29.59
CA ALA A 518 13.53 -13.06 30.31
C ALA A 518 14.87 -12.40 29.99
N ASP A 519 14.82 -11.28 29.27
CA ASP A 519 15.99 -10.50 28.89
C ASP A 519 16.12 -9.27 29.79
N GLU A 520 17.06 -9.32 30.73
CA GLU A 520 17.33 -8.29 31.74
C GLU A 520 16.05 -7.77 32.41
N PRO A 521 15.23 -8.65 33.04
CA PRO A 521 13.89 -8.31 33.49
C PRO A 521 13.84 -7.23 34.59
N THR A 522 14.98 -6.89 35.19
CA THR A 522 15.09 -5.85 36.22
C THR A 522 16.04 -4.71 35.86
N GLY A 523 16.69 -4.74 34.69
CA GLY A 523 17.78 -3.82 34.34
C GLY A 523 17.41 -2.32 34.26
N ASN A 524 16.11 -1.99 34.23
CA ASN A 524 15.59 -0.62 34.17
C ASN A 524 14.87 -0.17 35.46
N LEU A 525 14.97 -0.94 36.55
CA LEU A 525 14.25 -0.70 37.80
C LEU A 525 15.23 -0.31 38.93
N ASP A 526 14.72 0.39 39.94
CA ASP A 526 15.47 0.58 41.19
C ASP A 526 15.57 -0.74 41.97
N ALA A 527 16.58 -0.88 42.83
CA ALA A 527 16.88 -2.13 43.52
C ALA A 527 15.74 -2.68 44.38
N GLU A 528 14.91 -1.83 44.99
CA GLU A 528 13.77 -2.28 45.80
C GLU A 528 12.65 -2.84 44.91
N THR A 529 12.35 -2.15 43.81
CA THR A 529 11.37 -2.62 42.82
C THR A 529 11.87 -3.88 42.10
N ALA A 530 13.16 -3.95 41.76
CA ALA A 530 13.79 -5.09 41.10
C ALA A 530 13.59 -6.39 41.90
N GLY A 531 13.91 -6.41 43.19
CA GLY A 531 13.74 -7.60 44.02
C GLY A 531 12.30 -8.13 44.05
N ARG A 532 11.30 -7.23 44.13
CA ARG A 532 9.87 -7.63 44.09
C ARG A 532 9.47 -8.24 42.73
N ILE A 533 10.07 -7.75 41.66
CA ILE A 533 9.81 -8.23 40.29
C ILE A 533 10.48 -9.59 40.08
N GLU A 534 11.66 -9.80 40.64
CA GLU A 534 12.36 -11.10 40.63
C GLU A 534 11.57 -12.15 41.38
N ASP A 535 11.16 -11.86 42.62
CA ASP A 535 10.32 -12.77 43.42
C ASP A 535 9.06 -13.17 42.64
N LEU A 536 8.36 -12.20 42.07
CA LEU A 536 7.15 -12.44 41.27
C LEU A 536 7.43 -13.29 40.02
N LEU A 537 8.55 -13.07 39.33
CA LEU A 537 8.93 -13.84 38.15
C LEU A 537 9.14 -15.32 38.50
N PHE A 538 9.86 -15.59 39.59
CA PHE A 538 10.10 -16.97 40.05
C PHE A 538 8.83 -17.62 40.58
N ASP A 539 7.99 -16.89 41.33
CA ASP A 539 6.69 -17.40 41.81
C ASP A 539 5.76 -17.79 40.65
N LEU A 540 5.64 -16.94 39.62
CA LEU A 540 4.86 -17.24 38.41
C LEU A 540 5.46 -18.41 37.64
N ASN A 541 6.80 -18.47 37.56
CA ASN A 541 7.50 -19.56 36.87
C ASN A 541 7.24 -20.92 37.54
N GLU A 542 7.39 -20.99 38.86
CA GLU A 542 7.15 -22.20 39.66
C GLU A 542 5.67 -22.61 39.57
N THR A 543 4.75 -21.66 39.72
CA THR A 543 3.30 -21.91 39.66
C THR A 543 2.86 -22.42 38.28
N ALA A 544 3.42 -21.85 37.20
CA ALA A 544 3.07 -22.24 35.83
C ALA A 544 3.81 -23.51 35.36
N GLY A 545 4.90 -23.92 36.01
CA GLY A 545 5.76 -25.03 35.58
C GLY A 545 6.46 -24.75 34.25
N THR A 546 6.75 -23.49 33.95
CA THR A 546 7.39 -23.04 32.71
C THR A 546 8.92 -23.18 32.82
N THR A 547 9.64 -23.49 31.75
CA THR A 547 11.11 -23.38 31.76
C THR A 547 11.52 -21.91 31.64
N LEU A 548 12.24 -21.36 32.61
CA LEU A 548 12.80 -20.01 32.56
C LEU A 548 14.19 -20.02 31.92
N VAL A 549 14.38 -19.20 30.88
CA VAL A 549 15.68 -18.86 30.31
C VAL A 549 15.92 -17.38 30.57
N LEU A 550 16.86 -17.10 31.46
CA LEU A 550 17.17 -15.75 31.90
C LEU A 550 18.50 -15.27 31.28
N VAL A 551 18.49 -14.08 30.72
CA VAL A 551 19.68 -13.34 30.29
C VAL A 551 19.87 -12.18 31.26
N THR A 552 20.99 -12.17 31.98
CA THR A 552 21.33 -11.06 32.88
C THR A 552 22.83 -10.91 33.10
N HIS A 553 23.27 -9.68 33.38
CA HIS A 553 24.59 -9.37 33.92
C HIS A 553 24.62 -9.35 35.47
N ASP A 554 23.47 -9.47 36.14
CA ASP A 554 23.38 -9.54 37.58
C ASP A 554 23.73 -10.95 38.08
N GLU A 555 24.86 -11.07 38.78
CA GLU A 555 25.32 -12.36 39.30
C GLU A 555 24.45 -12.89 40.45
N GLU A 556 23.78 -12.02 41.22
CA GLU A 556 22.90 -12.43 42.32
C GLU A 556 21.60 -13.04 41.76
N LEU A 557 21.01 -12.40 40.74
CA LEU A 557 19.84 -12.94 40.06
C LEU A 557 20.17 -14.24 39.29
N ALA A 558 21.30 -14.27 38.57
CA ALA A 558 21.74 -15.50 37.88
C ALA A 558 21.93 -16.66 38.87
N ALA A 559 22.44 -16.40 40.08
CA ALA A 559 22.65 -17.40 41.12
C ALA A 559 21.36 -18.03 41.67
N GLN A 560 20.19 -17.47 41.38
CA GLN A 560 18.90 -18.06 41.74
C GLN A 560 18.46 -19.17 40.77
N THR A 561 19.10 -19.28 39.60
CA THR A 561 18.80 -20.32 38.60
C THR A 561 19.53 -21.64 38.84
N GLU A 562 19.04 -22.73 38.25
CA GLU A 562 19.65 -24.07 38.39
C GLU A 562 20.95 -24.24 37.57
N ARG A 563 21.08 -23.50 36.46
CA ARG A 563 22.20 -23.59 35.52
C ARG A 563 22.55 -22.22 34.97
N ILE A 564 23.84 -21.89 35.02
CA ILE A 564 24.40 -20.61 34.56
C ILE A 564 25.36 -20.89 33.40
N LEU A 565 25.07 -20.30 32.25
CA LEU A 565 25.97 -20.30 31.10
C LEU A 565 26.65 -18.94 30.98
N ARG A 566 27.99 -18.90 31.04
CA ARG A 566 28.76 -17.66 30.87
C ARG A 566 29.19 -17.52 29.41
N LEU A 567 28.80 -16.41 28.79
CA LEU A 567 29.15 -16.09 27.40
C LEU A 567 30.24 -15.00 27.34
N ARG A 568 31.19 -15.13 26.42
CA ARG A 568 32.16 -14.08 26.08
C ARG A 568 32.41 -14.08 24.58
N GLY A 569 32.12 -12.96 23.91
CA GLY A 569 32.32 -12.82 22.46
C GLY A 569 31.53 -13.85 21.63
N GLY A 570 30.30 -14.18 22.06
CA GLY A 570 29.46 -15.17 21.39
C GLY A 570 29.82 -16.64 21.67
N GLN A 571 30.81 -16.91 22.53
CA GLN A 571 31.21 -18.28 22.89
C GLN A 571 30.90 -18.59 24.37
N ILE A 572 30.47 -19.82 24.65
CA ILE A 572 30.31 -20.32 26.01
C ILE A 572 31.70 -20.53 26.61
N VAL A 573 31.98 -19.80 27.69
CA VAL A 573 33.25 -19.89 28.44
C VAL A 573 33.08 -20.51 29.83
N GLY A 574 31.83 -20.77 30.25
CA GLY A 574 31.52 -21.47 31.50
C GLY A 574 30.11 -22.06 31.48
N ASP A 575 29.94 -23.20 32.15
CA ASP A 575 28.67 -23.91 32.32
C ASP A 575 28.64 -24.48 33.74
N GLU A 576 27.92 -23.79 34.62
CA GLU A 576 27.81 -24.10 36.03
C GLU A 576 26.40 -24.64 36.31
N ARG A 577 26.30 -25.79 36.98
CA ARG A 577 25.02 -26.33 37.46
C ARG A 577 25.05 -26.40 38.98
N ARG A 578 23.97 -25.98 39.63
CA ARG A 578 23.81 -26.18 41.08
C ARG A 578 23.64 -27.68 41.35
N ALA A 579 24.37 -28.21 42.33
CA ALA A 579 24.19 -29.57 42.81
C ALA A 579 22.94 -29.63 43.74
N GLU A 580 22.13 -30.69 43.62
CA GLU A 580 20.85 -30.91 44.34
C GLU A 580 20.96 -31.11 45.88
N GLU A 581 21.94 -30.52 46.59
CA GLU A 581 22.24 -30.94 47.98
C GLU A 581 21.45 -30.28 49.15
N ASP A 582 20.52 -29.34 48.94
CA ASP A 582 19.83 -28.65 50.07
C ASP A 582 18.29 -28.81 50.16
N ALA A 583 17.70 -29.87 49.59
CA ALA A 583 16.26 -30.16 49.74
C ALA A 583 15.86 -30.94 51.02
N GLN A 584 16.75 -31.11 52.01
CA GLN A 584 16.44 -31.76 53.29
C GLN A 584 16.98 -31.04 54.53
N ALA A 585 16.34 -29.93 54.90
CA ALA A 585 16.10 -29.45 56.27
C ALA A 585 15.42 -28.08 56.12
N VAL A 586 14.12 -27.93 56.38
CA VAL A 586 13.58 -27.58 57.70
C VAL A 586 12.15 -28.16 57.82
N VAL A 587 11.85 -28.72 59.00
CA VAL A 587 10.56 -29.29 59.44
C VAL A 587 9.51 -28.22 59.66
#